data_AF-A0A7J9N1F4-F1
#
_entry.id   AF-A0A7J9N1F4-F1
#
_cell.length_a   1.000
_cell.length_b   1.000
_cell.length_c   1.000
_cell.angle_alpha   90.00
_cell.angle_beta   90.00
_cell.angle_gamma   90.00
#
_symmetry.space_group_name_H-M   'P 1'
#
loop_
_entity.id
_entity.type
_entity.pdbx_description
1 polymer ?
#
loop_
_entity_poly.entity_id
_entity_poly.type
_entity_poly.pdbx_seq_one_letter_code
_entity_poly.pdbx_strand_id
1 'polypeptide(L)'
;RPKLQVLQSIYNGKKGIAFTEYGPYWRSVRKLCSQQLFTVSKIESFAPSRKDVLTHFIESLKKAATTKEVVNISKMVGNLNEKMTLKMILGPVERYEEFNIQELIEELTNMVGVFNLADFVPFFGAFDLQVLCLCV
;
A
#
# COMPACT_ATOMS: atom_id res chain seq x y z
N ARG A 1 -3.52 -17.72 10.92
CA ARG A 1 -4.07 -16.38 10.59
C ARG A 1 -5.46 -16.62 10.03
N PRO A 2 -6.52 -15.99 10.57
CA PRO A 2 -7.87 -16.10 10.02
C PRO A 2 -7.89 -15.69 8.54
N LYS A 3 -8.73 -16.34 7.74
CA LYS A 3 -8.95 -15.96 6.34
C LYS A 3 -9.87 -14.75 6.33
N LEU A 4 -9.33 -13.59 5.97
CA LEU A 4 -10.09 -12.35 5.88
C LEU A 4 -11.03 -12.44 4.66
N GLN A 5 -12.34 -12.54 4.90
CA GLN A 5 -13.33 -12.67 3.83
C GLN A 5 -13.34 -11.45 2.90
N VAL A 6 -13.13 -10.24 3.44
CA VAL A 6 -12.93 -8.98 2.68
C VAL A 6 -12.01 -9.16 1.49
N LEU A 7 -10.89 -9.86 1.71
CA LEU A 7 -9.85 -9.95 0.72
C LEU A 7 -10.26 -10.84 -0.46
N GLN A 8 -11.18 -11.78 -0.25
CA GLN A 8 -11.75 -12.56 -1.36
C GLN A 8 -12.57 -11.66 -2.28
N SER A 9 -13.34 -10.74 -1.70
CA SER A 9 -14.13 -9.73 -2.43
C SER A 9 -13.23 -8.72 -3.13
N ILE A 10 -12.23 -8.15 -2.44
CA ILE A 10 -11.31 -7.16 -3.01
C ILE A 10 -10.45 -7.75 -4.12
N TYR A 11 -9.88 -8.93 -3.91
CA TYR A 11 -9.02 -9.56 -4.92
C TYR A 11 -9.80 -10.29 -6.01
N ASN A 12 -11.14 -10.40 -5.89
CA ASN A 12 -12.00 -11.13 -6.83
C ASN A 12 -11.41 -12.52 -7.17
N GLY A 13 -11.04 -13.27 -6.13
CA GLY A 13 -10.40 -14.60 -6.27
C GLY A 13 -8.93 -14.61 -6.71
N LYS A 14 -8.30 -13.46 -6.96
CA LYS A 14 -6.85 -13.35 -7.26
C LYS A 14 -6.01 -13.48 -5.99
N LYS A 15 -4.75 -13.90 -6.15
CA LYS A 15 -3.83 -14.17 -5.02
C LYS A 15 -2.84 -13.02 -4.84
N GLY A 16 -3.07 -12.16 -3.84
CA GLY A 16 -2.08 -11.18 -3.38
C GLY A 16 -1.06 -11.82 -2.44
N ILE A 17 0.26 -11.60 -2.66
CA ILE A 17 1.33 -12.22 -1.85
C ILE A 17 1.22 -11.90 -0.35
N ALA A 18 0.73 -10.72 0.01
CA ALA A 18 0.61 -10.26 1.41
C ALA A 18 -0.44 -11.04 2.23
N PHE A 19 -1.42 -11.63 1.54
CA PHE A 19 -2.60 -12.23 2.16
C PHE A 19 -2.84 -13.69 1.76
N THR A 20 -2.02 -14.22 0.84
CA THR A 20 -2.05 -15.62 0.48
C THR A 20 -1.43 -16.48 1.58
N GLU A 21 -2.03 -17.63 1.87
CA GLU A 21 -1.49 -18.61 2.81
C GLU A 21 -0.13 -19.13 2.35
N TYR A 22 0.69 -19.51 3.32
CA TYR A 22 1.99 -20.10 3.03
C TYR A 22 1.82 -21.41 2.25
N GLY A 23 2.51 -21.54 1.13
CA GLY A 23 2.44 -22.72 0.27
C GLY A 23 3.39 -22.61 -0.93
N PRO A 24 3.38 -23.60 -1.84
CA PRO A 24 4.24 -23.60 -3.02
C PRO A 24 4.14 -22.31 -3.84
N TYR A 25 2.90 -21.82 -4.09
CA TYR A 25 2.67 -20.56 -4.79
C TYR A 25 3.33 -19.36 -4.10
N TRP A 26 3.05 -19.17 -2.81
CA TRP A 26 3.61 -18.05 -2.04
C TRP A 26 5.14 -18.09 -2.02
N ARG A 27 5.75 -19.27 -1.85
CA ARG A 27 7.20 -19.45 -1.90
C ARG A 27 7.79 -19.06 -3.26
N SER A 28 7.15 -19.49 -4.35
CA SER A 28 7.59 -19.17 -5.71
C SER A 28 7.52 -17.67 -5.99
N VAL A 29 6.40 -17.00 -5.66
CA VAL A 29 6.28 -15.54 -5.86
C VAL A 29 7.26 -14.78 -4.97
N ARG A 30 7.42 -15.17 -3.69
CA ARG A 30 8.40 -14.53 -2.80
C ARG A 30 9.82 -14.67 -3.31
N LYS A 31 10.19 -15.86 -3.82
CA LYS A 31 11.49 -16.10 -4.44
C LYS A 31 11.67 -15.20 -5.68
N LEU A 32 10.67 -15.10 -6.55
CA LEU A 32 10.70 -14.20 -7.71
C LEU A 32 10.93 -12.74 -7.30
N CYS A 33 10.14 -12.22 -6.34
CA CYS A 33 10.31 -10.86 -5.84
C CYS A 33 11.72 -10.63 -5.29
N SER A 34 12.23 -11.55 -4.48
CA SER A 34 13.58 -11.43 -3.91
C SER A 34 14.68 -11.46 -4.97
N GLN A 35 14.52 -12.26 -6.02
CA GLN A 35 15.55 -12.44 -7.06
C GLN A 35 15.49 -11.41 -8.19
N GLN A 36 14.35 -10.74 -8.38
CA GLN A 36 14.15 -9.84 -9.53
C GLN A 36 13.86 -8.40 -9.11
N LEU A 37 13.09 -8.19 -8.04
CA LEU A 37 12.61 -6.87 -7.63
C LEU A 37 13.45 -6.27 -6.51
N PHE A 38 13.86 -7.10 -5.55
CA PHE A 38 14.54 -6.67 -4.32
C PHE A 38 16.02 -7.06 -4.27
N THR A 39 16.67 -7.19 -5.43
CA THR A 39 18.13 -7.37 -5.47
C THR A 39 18.84 -6.05 -5.18
N VAL A 40 20.06 -6.12 -4.65
CA VAL A 40 20.89 -4.93 -4.39
C VAL A 40 21.05 -4.09 -5.65
N SER A 41 21.41 -4.72 -6.78
CA SER A 41 21.54 -4.03 -8.07
C SER A 41 20.25 -3.34 -8.50
N LYS A 42 19.08 -3.99 -8.32
CA LYS A 42 17.80 -3.36 -8.67
C LYS A 42 17.50 -2.18 -7.74
N ILE A 43 17.73 -2.32 -6.43
CA ILE A 43 17.56 -1.23 -5.46
C ILE A 43 18.48 -0.04 -5.76
N GLU A 44 19.73 -0.29 -6.14
CA GLU A 44 20.70 0.74 -6.52
C GLU A 44 20.31 1.43 -7.83
N SER A 45 19.76 0.70 -8.80
CA SER A 45 19.25 1.30 -10.04
C SER A 45 18.18 2.37 -9.82
N PHE A 46 17.42 2.28 -8.72
CA PHE A 46 16.43 3.28 -8.32
C PHE A 46 16.98 4.42 -7.47
N ALA A 47 18.27 4.40 -7.07
CA ALA A 47 18.87 5.44 -6.24
C ALA A 47 18.74 6.86 -6.83
N PRO A 48 18.92 7.09 -8.15
CA PRO A 48 18.71 8.41 -8.74
C PRO A 48 17.27 8.90 -8.57
N SER A 49 16.29 8.02 -8.80
CA SER A 49 14.87 8.35 -8.61
C SER A 49 14.53 8.66 -7.16
N ARG A 50 15.11 7.92 -6.19
CA ARG A 50 14.93 8.21 -4.76
C ARG A 50 15.49 9.57 -4.39
N LYS A 51 16.70 9.88 -4.87
CA LYS A 51 17.36 11.15 -4.61
C LYS A 51 16.56 12.32 -5.16
N ASP A 52 16.04 12.19 -6.38
CA ASP A 52 15.21 13.20 -7.03
C ASP A 52 13.94 13.50 -6.23
N VAL A 53 13.15 12.47 -5.90
CA VAL A 53 11.90 12.61 -5.13
C VAL A 53 12.16 13.18 -3.73
N LEU A 54 13.25 12.74 -3.07
CA LEU A 54 13.64 13.25 -1.76
C LEU A 54 14.12 14.71 -1.81
N THR A 55 14.81 15.12 -2.88
CA THR A 55 15.29 16.50 -3.04
C THR A 55 14.11 17.47 -3.10
N HIS A 56 13.10 17.17 -3.91
CA HIS A 56 11.87 17.97 -4.00
C HIS A 56 11.12 18.06 -2.66
N PHE A 57 11.11 16.99 -1.87
CA PHE A 57 10.51 16.98 -0.53
C PHE A 57 11.27 17.89 0.45
N ILE A 58 12.61 17.83 0.46
CA ILE A 58 13.44 18.69 1.31
C ILE A 58 13.29 20.16 0.91
N GLU A 59 13.24 20.47 -0.38
CA GLU A 59 12.99 21.83 -0.88
C GLU A 59 11.62 22.37 -0.44
N SER A 60 10.59 21.53 -0.52
CA SER A 60 9.25 21.87 -0.03
C SER A 60 9.25 22.19 1.47
N LEU A 61 9.96 21.40 2.28
CA LEU A 61 10.13 21.66 3.71
C LEU A 61 10.91 22.95 3.99
N LYS A 62 12.00 23.20 3.26
CA LYS A 62 12.76 24.45 3.37
C LYS A 62 11.89 25.66 3.06
N LYS A 63 11.07 25.59 2.01
CA LYS A 63 10.13 26.65 1.65
C LYS A 63 9.12 26.91 2.78
N ALA A 64 8.48 25.86 3.30
CA ALA A 64 7.55 25.99 4.42
C ALA A 64 8.21 26.58 5.68
N ALA A 65 9.46 26.20 5.96
CA ALA A 65 10.22 26.77 7.07
C ALA A 65 10.52 28.26 6.86
N THR A 66 10.87 28.68 5.64
CA THR A 66 11.11 30.10 5.33
C THR A 66 9.85 30.95 5.45
N THR A 67 8.68 30.40 5.11
CA THR A 67 7.38 31.08 5.24
C THR A 67 6.78 30.93 6.64
N LYS A 68 7.43 30.20 7.55
CA LYS A 68 6.92 29.84 8.89
C LYS A 68 5.54 29.18 8.84
N GLU A 69 5.29 28.40 7.80
CA GLU A 69 4.04 27.67 7.61
C GLU A 69 3.98 26.45 8.53
N VAL A 70 2.81 26.22 9.14
CA VAL A 70 2.55 24.99 9.89
C VAL A 70 2.27 23.86 8.91
N VAL A 71 3.14 22.85 8.89
CA VAL A 71 3.03 21.71 7.97
C VAL A 71 2.68 20.42 8.69
N ASN A 72 1.83 19.61 8.07
CA ASN A 72 1.58 18.24 8.51
C ASN A 72 2.64 17.31 7.91
N ILE A 73 3.65 16.97 8.71
CA ILE A 73 4.77 16.10 8.29
C ILE A 73 4.27 14.71 7.89
N SER A 74 3.30 14.13 8.59
CA SER A 74 2.74 12.81 8.26
C SER A 74 2.16 12.79 6.86
N LYS A 75 1.39 13.83 6.49
CA LYS A 75 0.84 13.98 5.13
C LYS A 75 1.94 14.16 4.09
N MET A 76 2.96 14.97 4.36
CA MET A 76 4.06 15.18 3.42
C MET A 76 4.88 13.89 3.20
N VAL A 77 5.12 13.11 4.26
CA VAL A 77 5.81 11.80 4.17
C VAL A 77 4.94 10.76 3.45
N GLY A 78 3.63 10.79 3.66
CA GLY A 78 2.67 9.98 2.88
C GLY A 78 2.81 10.24 1.37
N ASN A 79 2.73 11.50 0.97
CA ASN A 79 2.91 11.93 -0.42
C ASN A 79 4.29 11.55 -0.98
N LEU A 80 5.35 11.65 -0.17
CA LEU A 80 6.69 11.21 -0.56
C LEU A 80 6.71 9.72 -0.87
N ASN A 81 6.16 8.88 0.02
CA ASN A 81 6.11 7.43 -0.15
C ASN A 81 5.28 7.02 -1.37
N GLU A 82 4.15 7.69 -1.60
CA GLU A 82 3.30 7.47 -2.77
C GLU A 82 4.06 7.76 -4.07
N LYS A 83 4.62 8.97 -4.21
CA LYS A 83 5.41 9.37 -5.38
C LYS A 83 6.60 8.43 -5.61
N MET A 84 7.27 8.04 -4.53
CA MET A 84 8.40 7.11 -4.58
C MET A 84 7.98 5.75 -5.13
N THR A 85 6.90 5.19 -4.58
CA THR A 85 6.34 3.89 -4.97
C THR A 85 5.89 3.91 -6.42
N LEU A 86 5.10 4.90 -6.81
CA LEU A 86 4.61 5.07 -8.18
C LEU A 86 5.75 5.15 -9.20
N LYS A 87 6.76 5.97 -8.92
CA LYS A 87 7.93 6.13 -9.81
C LYS A 87 8.75 4.85 -9.93
N MET A 88 8.83 4.04 -8.88
CA MET A 88 9.54 2.76 -8.90
C MET A 88 8.76 1.66 -9.64
N ILE A 89 7.42 1.66 -9.56
CA ILE A 89 6.57 0.64 -10.18
C ILE A 89 6.28 0.96 -11.64
N LEU A 90 5.84 2.19 -11.94
CA LEU A 90 5.37 2.61 -13.26
C LEU A 90 6.48 3.23 -14.13
N GLY A 91 7.65 3.53 -13.54
CA GLY A 91 8.70 4.29 -14.21
C GLY A 91 8.35 5.78 -14.31
N PRO A 92 9.13 6.60 -15.03
CA PRO A 92 8.94 8.03 -15.13
C PRO A 92 7.70 8.36 -15.98
N VAL A 93 6.54 8.44 -15.35
CA VAL A 93 5.27 8.83 -15.98
C VAL A 93 4.88 10.22 -15.49
N GLU A 94 4.53 11.14 -16.38
CA GLU A 94 4.17 12.52 -16.02
C GLU A 94 2.76 12.65 -15.38
N ARG A 95 1.97 11.58 -15.44
CA ARG A 95 0.58 11.52 -14.96
C ARG A 95 0.42 10.63 -13.72
N TYR A 96 1.10 10.96 -12.63
CA TYR A 96 0.84 10.30 -11.34
C TYR A 96 -0.42 10.82 -10.64
N GLU A 97 -0.91 12.00 -11.03
CA GLU A 97 -2.01 12.71 -10.35
C GLU A 97 -3.34 11.97 -10.43
N GLU A 98 -3.49 11.02 -11.36
CA GLU A 98 -4.69 10.18 -11.49
C GLU A 98 -4.75 9.04 -10.47
N PHE A 99 -3.63 8.69 -9.83
CA PHE A 99 -3.58 7.60 -8.85
C PHE A 99 -3.58 8.18 -7.43
N ASN A 100 -4.71 8.10 -6.73
CA ASN A 100 -4.78 8.37 -5.29
C ASN A 100 -4.53 7.07 -4.51
N ILE A 101 -3.27 6.65 -4.44
CA ILE A 101 -2.87 5.43 -3.71
C ILE A 101 -3.10 5.62 -2.22
N GLN A 102 -2.91 6.82 -1.68
CA GLN A 102 -3.10 7.05 -0.25
C GLN A 102 -4.54 6.76 0.17
N GLU A 103 -5.53 7.30 -0.54
CA GLU A 103 -6.95 7.04 -0.28
C GLU A 103 -7.28 5.54 -0.40
N LEU A 104 -6.78 4.88 -1.46
CA LEU A 104 -6.97 3.43 -1.64
C LEU A 104 -6.36 2.61 -0.49
N ILE A 105 -5.20 3.00 0.04
CA ILE A 105 -4.58 2.33 1.18
C ILE A 105 -5.38 2.58 2.46
N GLU A 106 -5.87 3.79 2.67
CA GLU A 106 -6.71 4.14 3.83
C GLU A 106 -8.01 3.34 3.82
N GLU A 107 -8.71 3.29 2.68
CA GLU A 107 -9.91 2.47 2.49
C GLU A 107 -9.63 0.98 2.72
N LEU A 108 -8.55 0.45 2.14
CA LEU A 108 -8.14 -0.94 2.32
C LEU A 108 -7.84 -1.25 3.79
N THR A 109 -7.15 -0.34 4.48
CA THR A 109 -6.79 -0.51 5.90
C THR A 109 -8.03 -0.46 6.78
N ASN A 110 -8.99 0.42 6.48
CA ASN A 110 -10.27 0.47 7.17
C ASN A 110 -11.04 -0.83 6.96
N MET A 111 -11.20 -1.30 5.71
CA MET A 111 -11.92 -2.54 5.41
C MET A 111 -11.29 -3.76 6.08
N VAL A 112 -9.96 -3.88 6.06
CA VAL A 112 -9.22 -5.01 6.66
C VAL A 112 -9.10 -4.91 8.18
N GLY A 113 -9.13 -3.69 8.72
CA GLY A 113 -9.00 -3.42 10.16
C GLY A 113 -10.28 -3.62 10.94
N VAL A 114 -11.45 -3.56 10.29
CA VAL A 114 -12.74 -3.81 10.92
C VAL A 114 -12.86 -5.29 11.29
N PHE A 115 -13.30 -5.55 12.53
CA PHE A 115 -13.56 -6.90 13.02
C PHE A 115 -14.70 -7.54 12.22
N ASN A 116 -14.42 -8.69 11.57
CA ASN A 116 -15.44 -9.51 10.93
C ASN A 116 -15.63 -10.81 11.72
N LEU A 117 -16.82 -11.02 12.29
CA LEU A 117 -17.16 -12.22 13.04
C LEU A 117 -17.05 -13.50 12.18
N ALA A 118 -17.32 -13.39 10.89
CA ALA A 118 -17.26 -14.50 9.95
C ALA A 118 -15.83 -15.03 9.71
N ASP A 119 -14.80 -14.23 10.00
CA ASP A 119 -13.39 -14.66 9.93
C ASP A 119 -13.04 -15.63 11.07
N PHE A 120 -13.78 -15.56 12.20
CA PHE A 120 -13.55 -16.38 13.39
C PHE A 120 -14.59 -17.50 13.55
N VAL A 121 -15.83 -17.25 13.14
CA VAL A 121 -16.95 -18.20 13.24
C VAL A 121 -17.56 -18.38 11.84
N PRO A 122 -17.07 -19.34 11.04
CA PRO A 122 -17.46 -19.52 9.64
C PRO A 122 -18.96 -19.77 9.43
N PHE A 123 -19.67 -20.26 10.45
CA PHE A 123 -21.11 -20.47 10.41
C PHE A 123 -21.91 -19.18 10.12
N PHE A 124 -21.38 -18.02 10.54
CA PHE A 124 -22.00 -16.72 10.27
C PHE A 124 -21.58 -16.09 8.93
N GLY A 125 -20.81 -16.80 8.10
CA GLY A 125 -20.30 -16.28 6.82
C GLY A 125 -21.39 -15.89 5.81
N ALA A 126 -22.60 -16.45 5.91
CA ALA A 126 -23.72 -16.07 5.05
C ALA A 126 -24.32 -14.68 5.37
N PHE A 127 -24.05 -14.14 6.56
CA PHE A 127 -24.64 -12.89 7.03
C PHE A 127 -23.79 -11.66 6.75
N ASP A 128 -22.56 -11.83 6.25
CA ASP A 128 -21.58 -10.77 5.98
C ASP A 128 -21.62 -9.63 7.02
N LEU A 129 -21.43 -10.01 8.30
CA LEU A 129 -21.57 -9.12 9.47
C LEU A 129 -20.55 -7.97 9.49
N GLN A 130 -19.67 -7.92 8.50
CA GLN A 130 -18.75 -6.82 8.26
C GLN A 130 -19.46 -5.53 7.87
N VAL A 131 -20.62 -5.62 7.21
CA VAL A 131 -21.42 -4.45 6.79
C VAL A 131 -22.19 -3.84 7.96
N LEU A 132 -22.53 -4.62 9.00
CA LEU A 132 -23.35 -4.12 10.11
C LEU A 132 -22.62 -3.09 10.98
N CYS A 133 -21.28 -3.14 11.05
CA CYS A 133 -20.46 -2.15 11.77
C CYS A 133 -20.15 -0.88 10.97
N LEU A 134 -20.46 -0.82 9.67
CA LEU A 134 -20.33 0.41 8.86
C LEU A 134 -21.63 1.23 8.81
N CYS A 135 -22.72 0.75 9.42
CA CYS A 135 -24.02 1.42 9.49
C CYS A 135 -24.37 1.99 10.88
N VAL A 136 -23.39 2.18 11.77
CA VAL A 136 -23.57 2.89 13.05
C VAL A 136 -22.57 4.03 13.15
#